data_AF-A0A9N9EIG9-F1
#
_entry.id   AF-A0A9N9EIG9-F1
#
_cell.length_a   1.000
_cell.length_b   1.000
_cell.length_c   1.000
_cell.angle_alpha   90.00
_cell.angle_beta   90.00
_cell.angle_gamma   90.00
#
_symmetry.space_group_name_H-M   'P 1'
#
loop_
_entity.id
_entity.type
_entity.pdbx_description
1 polymer ?
#
loop_
_entity_poly.entity_id
_entity_poly.type
_entity_poly.pdbx_seq_one_letter_code
_entity_poly.pdbx_strand_id
1 'polypeptide(L)'
;MTLSERKRGEIISARKLGKSYRQIAKLVGCDPKTVGNVLNRLENPSQVLPDRRGRPPILDESAQDRLTQLVLSDRHMIKRQIQAALEQQEGK
;
A
#
# COMPACT_ATOMS: atom_id res chain seq x y z
N MET A 1 -2.38 -11.76 -3.10
CA MET A 1 -3.60 -12.36 -3.68
C MET A 1 -4.81 -11.97 -2.86
N THR A 2 -5.80 -11.34 -3.49
CA THR A 2 -7.07 -10.97 -2.85
C THR A 2 -8.00 -12.18 -2.84
N LEU A 3 -8.32 -12.70 -1.64
CA LEU A 3 -9.33 -13.75 -1.48
C LEU A 3 -10.71 -13.18 -1.82
N SER A 4 -11.54 -13.94 -2.56
CA SER A 4 -12.94 -13.55 -2.81
C SER A 4 -13.74 -13.48 -1.53
N GLU A 5 -14.79 -12.66 -1.51
CA GLU A 5 -15.64 -12.47 -0.33
C GLU A 5 -16.32 -13.77 0.10
N ARG A 6 -16.78 -14.57 -0.88
CA ARG A 6 -17.34 -15.90 -0.62
C ARG A 6 -16.37 -16.78 0.17
N LYS A 7 -15.11 -16.87 -0.27
CA LYS A 7 -14.09 -17.66 0.43
C LYS A 7 -13.79 -17.12 1.82
N ARG A 8 -13.87 -15.79 2.03
CA ARG A 8 -13.73 -15.20 3.38
C ARG A 8 -14.90 -15.60 4.27
N GLY A 9 -16.12 -15.57 3.76
CA GLY A 9 -17.31 -16.07 4.46
C GLY A 9 -17.18 -17.54 4.86
N GLU A 10 -16.72 -18.39 3.94
CA GLU A 10 -16.46 -19.82 4.21
C GLU A 10 -15.42 -20.02 5.32
N ILE A 11 -14.33 -19.24 5.32
CA ILE A 11 -13.31 -19.27 6.40
C ILE A 11 -13.94 -18.92 7.75
N ILE A 12 -14.71 -17.84 7.82
CA ILE A 12 -15.30 -17.35 9.07
C ILE A 12 -16.31 -18.37 9.61
N SER A 13 -17.18 -18.90 8.75
CA SER A 13 -18.15 -19.92 9.11
C SER A 13 -17.48 -21.20 9.60
N ALA A 14 -16.46 -21.69 8.90
CA ALA A 14 -15.73 -22.88 9.29
C ALA A 14 -14.98 -22.70 10.64
N ARG A 15 -14.49 -21.49 10.94
CA ARG A 15 -13.90 -21.17 12.24
C ARG A 15 -14.94 -21.19 13.37
N LYS A 16 -16.13 -20.65 13.14
CA LYS A 16 -17.25 -20.70 14.10
C LYS A 16 -17.68 -22.14 14.43
N LEU A 17 -17.51 -23.06 13.48
CA LEU A 17 -17.73 -24.50 13.67
C LEU A 17 -16.57 -25.22 14.37
N GLY A 18 -15.57 -24.51 14.89
CA GLY A 18 -14.45 -25.08 15.64
C GLY A 18 -13.36 -25.76 14.79
N LYS A 19 -13.39 -25.60 13.46
CA LYS A 19 -12.35 -26.22 12.60
C LYS A 19 -10.98 -25.57 12.81
N SER A 20 -9.93 -26.38 12.66
CA SER A 20 -8.54 -25.91 12.74
C SER A 20 -8.14 -25.16 11.47
N TYR A 21 -7.09 -24.34 11.54
CA TYR A 21 -6.68 -23.50 10.40
C TYR A 21 -6.27 -24.35 9.19
N ARG A 22 -5.62 -25.50 9.41
CA ARG A 22 -5.26 -26.45 8.35
C ARG A 22 -6.49 -27.10 7.70
N GLN A 23 -7.52 -27.42 8.48
CA GLN A 23 -8.77 -27.97 7.95
C GLN A 23 -9.50 -26.94 7.10
N ILE A 24 -9.58 -25.69 7.57
CA ILE A 24 -10.20 -24.59 6.83
C ILE A 24 -9.45 -24.33 5.52
N ALA A 25 -8.11 -24.26 5.58
CA ALA A 25 -7.24 -24.09 4.42
C ALA A 25 -7.48 -25.15 3.33
N LYS A 26 -7.59 -26.42 3.75
CA LYS A 26 -7.89 -27.54 2.84
C LYS A 26 -9.29 -27.43 2.22
N LEU A 27 -10.30 -27.00 2.99
CA LEU A 27 -11.67 -26.84 2.51
C LEU A 27 -11.81 -25.71 1.50
N VAL A 28 -11.15 -24.57 1.75
CA VAL A 28 -11.26 -23.35 0.94
C VAL A 28 -10.27 -23.35 -0.25
N GLY A 29 -9.28 -24.25 -0.20
CA GLY A 29 -8.19 -24.31 -1.17
C GLY A 29 -7.28 -23.08 -1.07
N CYS A 30 -6.79 -22.79 0.13
CA CYS A 30 -5.86 -21.69 0.38
C CYS A 30 -4.78 -22.09 1.41
N ASP A 31 -3.76 -21.25 1.58
CA ASP A 31 -2.71 -21.49 2.57
C ASP A 31 -3.20 -21.22 4.02
N PRO A 32 -2.81 -22.00 5.03
CA PRO A 32 -3.18 -21.75 6.44
C PRO A 32 -2.83 -20.34 6.96
N LYS A 33 -1.77 -19.71 6.44
CA LYS A 33 -1.43 -18.30 6.74
C LYS A 33 -2.50 -17.35 6.23
N THR A 34 -3.14 -17.67 5.11
CA THR A 34 -4.26 -16.90 4.56
C THR A 34 -5.47 -16.96 5.48
N VAL A 35 -5.77 -18.14 6.02
CA VAL A 35 -6.82 -18.32 7.03
C VAL A 35 -6.52 -17.46 8.26
N GLY A 36 -5.30 -17.53 8.79
CA GLY A 36 -4.88 -16.72 9.93
C GLY A 36 -5.01 -15.22 9.66
N ASN A 37 -4.60 -14.75 8.47
CA ASN A 37 -4.73 -13.34 8.09
C ASN A 37 -6.19 -12.89 8.02
N VAL A 38 -7.10 -13.74 7.50
CA VAL A 38 -8.53 -13.40 7.42
C VAL A 38 -9.15 -13.31 8.82
N LEU A 39 -8.85 -14.26 9.69
CA LEU A 39 -9.37 -14.27 11.05
C LEU A 39 -8.79 -13.12 11.90
N ASN A 40 -7.49 -12.85 11.78
CA ASN A 40 -6.86 -11.71 12.45
C ASN A 40 -7.48 -10.38 12.01
N ARG A 41 -7.80 -10.20 10.72
CA ARG A 41 -8.49 -9.00 10.23
C ARG A 41 -9.93 -8.87 10.70
N LEU A 42 -10.60 -9.98 10.99
CA LEU A 42 -11.94 -9.97 11.57
C LEU A 42 -11.90 -9.50 13.04
N GLU A 43 -10.89 -9.94 13.79
CA GLU A 43 -10.71 -9.59 15.21
C GLU A 43 -10.11 -8.18 15.38
N ASN A 44 -9.23 -7.76 14.47
CA ASN A 44 -8.50 -6.49 14.53
C ASN A 44 -8.80 -5.61 13.30
N PRO A 45 -10.00 -5.00 13.20
CA PRO A 45 -10.41 -4.21 12.04
C PRO A 45 -9.56 -2.95 11.82
N SER A 46 -8.95 -2.41 12.87
CA SER A 46 -8.08 -1.22 12.82
C SER A 46 -6.71 -1.46 12.16
N GLN A 47 -6.27 -2.71 12.01
CA GLN A 47 -5.03 -3.10 11.31
C GLN A 47 -5.23 -3.38 9.81
N VAL A 48 -6.47 -3.30 9.31
CA VAL A 48 -6.87 -3.94 8.04
C VAL A 48 -6.39 -3.19 6.79
N LEU A 49 -6.10 -1.90 6.88
CA LEU A 49 -5.51 -1.15 5.79
C LEU A 49 -4.36 -0.32 6.36
N PRO A 50 -3.10 -0.48 5.90
CA PRO A 50 -2.15 0.59 6.09
C PRO A 50 -2.81 1.84 5.52
N ASP A 51 -2.80 2.90 6.29
CA ASP A 51 -3.23 4.20 5.82
C ASP A 51 -2.54 4.45 4.48
N ARG A 52 -3.32 4.49 3.39
CA ARG A 52 -2.77 4.72 2.04
C ARG A 52 -2.33 6.18 1.88
N ARG A 53 -2.15 6.92 2.96
CA ARG A 53 -1.22 8.03 3.01
C ARG A 53 0.13 7.50 2.54
N GLY A 54 0.41 7.71 1.25
CA GLY A 54 1.72 7.49 0.67
C GLY A 54 2.77 8.35 1.39
N ARG A 55 4.00 8.36 0.87
CA ARG A 55 5.02 9.27 1.41
C ARG A 55 4.43 10.69 1.44
N PRO A 56 4.47 11.39 2.59
CA PRO A 56 3.99 12.76 2.64
C PRO A 56 4.76 13.59 1.61
N PRO A 57 4.08 14.52 0.92
CA PRO A 57 4.73 15.36 -0.07
C PRO A 57 5.84 16.18 0.60
N ILE A 58 6.98 16.32 -0.10
CA ILE A 58 8.12 17.12 0.37
C ILE A 58 7.80 18.61 0.30
N LEU A 59 6.92 18.99 -0.63
CA LEU A 59 6.52 20.36 -0.90
C LEU A 59 5.05 20.56 -0.53
N ASP A 60 4.73 21.71 0.05
CA ASP A 60 3.36 22.15 0.23
C ASP A 60 2.70 22.46 -1.11
N GLU A 61 1.36 22.46 -1.16
CA GLU A 61 0.56 22.60 -2.40
C GLU A 61 0.92 23.87 -3.19
N SER A 62 1.09 25.01 -2.51
CA SER A 62 1.52 26.28 -3.13
C SER A 62 2.92 26.19 -3.77
N ALA A 63 3.84 25.46 -3.15
CA ALA A 63 5.18 25.26 -3.67
C ALA A 63 5.17 24.32 -4.88
N GLN A 64 4.30 23.30 -4.88
CA GLN A 64 4.10 22.41 -6.03
C GLN A 64 3.55 23.18 -7.24
N ASP A 65 2.58 24.06 -7.04
CA ASP A 65 2.00 24.87 -8.12
C ASP A 65 3.03 25.83 -8.74
N ARG A 66 3.81 26.51 -7.89
CA ARG A 66 4.90 27.38 -8.35
C ARG A 66 5.94 26.62 -9.15
N LEU A 67 6.37 25.45 -8.65
CA LEU A 67 7.33 24.60 -9.35
C LEU A 67 6.76 24.14 -10.70
N THR A 68 5.47 23.78 -10.74
CA THR A 68 4.79 23.37 -11.97
C THR A 68 4.74 24.50 -12.98
N GLN A 69 4.38 25.72 -12.58
CA GLN A 69 4.38 26.88 -13.47
C GLN A 69 5.78 27.18 -14.02
N LEU A 70 6.80 27.15 -13.16
CA LEU A 70 8.19 27.37 -13.58
C LEU A 70 8.63 26.32 -14.63
N VAL A 71 8.35 25.04 -14.38
CA VAL A 71 8.70 23.93 -15.29
C VAL A 71 7.96 24.01 -16.62
N LEU A 72 6.71 24.49 -16.61
CA LEU A 72 5.93 24.69 -17.83
C LEU A 72 6.41 25.88 -18.65
N SER A 73 6.85 26.97 -18.01
CA SER A 73 7.36 28.16 -18.69
C SER A 73 8.68 27.89 -19.42
N ASP A 74 9.68 27.29 -18.76
CA ASP A 74 11.01 27.09 -19.33
C ASP A 74 11.61 25.71 -18.99
N ARG A 75 10.97 24.68 -19.54
CA ARG A 75 11.31 23.26 -19.32
C ARG A 75 12.81 22.95 -19.53
N HIS A 76 13.44 23.56 -20.53
CA HIS A 76 14.85 23.29 -20.87
C HIS A 76 15.84 23.94 -19.90
N MET A 77 15.55 25.16 -19.45
CA MET A 77 16.40 25.88 -18.49
C MET A 77 16.38 25.17 -17.14
N ILE A 78 15.18 24.81 -16.67
CA ILE A 78 15.02 24.17 -15.35
C ILE A 78 15.63 22.77 -15.34
N LYS A 79 15.51 22.01 -16.44
CA LYS A 79 16.19 20.71 -16.55
C LYS A 79 17.71 20.84 -16.39
N ARG A 80 18.33 21.87 -16.98
CA ARG A 80 19.78 22.13 -16.82
C ARG A 80 20.14 22.52 -15.38
N GLN A 81 19.33 23.35 -14.74
CA GLN A 81 19.56 23.78 -13.35
C GLN A 81 19.41 22.62 -12.36
N ILE A 82 18.40 21.77 -12.54
CA ILE A 82 18.21 20.56 -11.71
C ILE A 82 19.41 19.61 -11.88
N GLN A 83 19.87 19.40 -13.12
CA GLN A 83 21.02 18.54 -13.39
C GLN A 83 22.29 19.06 -12.70
N ALA A 84 22.57 20.37 -12.82
CA ALA A 84 23.72 20.99 -12.15
C ALA A 84 23.61 20.93 -10.62
N ALA A 85 22.40 21.06 -10.06
CA ALA A 85 22.18 20.95 -8.62
C ALA A 85 22.34 19.52 -8.09
N LEU A 86 21.95 18.50 -8.87
CA LEU A 86 22.15 17.09 -8.52
C LEU A 86 23.63 16.71 -8.54
N GLU A 87 24.39 17.18 -9.53
CA GLU A 87 25.84 16.96 -9.62
C GLU A 87 26.61 17.57 -8.43
N GLN A 88 26.10 18.67 -7.85
CA GLN A 88 26.67 19.28 -6.65
C GLN A 88 26.37 18.52 -5.35
N GLN A 89 25.34 17.65 -5.34
CA GLN A 89 25.03 16.82 -4.17
C GLN A 89 25.78 15.49 -4.16
N GLU A 90 26.21 14.98 -5.32
CA GLU A 90 26.95 13.70 -5.42
C GLU A 90 28.46 13.85 -5.16
N GLY A 91 28.98 15.08 -5.11
CA GLY A 91 30.39 15.38 -4.87
C GLY A 91 30.80 15.62 -3.41
N LYS A 92 29.97 15.25 -2.43
CA LYS A 92 30.23 15.50 -1.00
C LYS A 92 30.06 14.26 -0.13
#